data_AF-A0A346MXD2-F1
#
_entry.id   AF-A0A346MXD2-F1
#
_cell.length_a   1.000
_cell.length_b   1.000
_cell.length_c   1.000
_cell.angle_alpha   90.00
_cell.angle_beta   90.00
_cell.angle_gamma   90.00
#
_symmetry.space_group_name_H-M   'P 1'
#
loop_
_entity.id
_entity.type
_entity.pdbx_description
1 polymer ?
#
loop_
_entity_poly.entity_id
_entity_poly.type
_entity_poly.pdbx_seq_one_letter_code
_entity_poly.pdbx_strand_id
1 'polypeptide(L)'
;MKTFSIGDLIVDNLGREGICLCPEKRPNRQWLAEQEDARMSQATGPWWNVLPVAGGAVIVPEDLGAFLRRATIDDVFQLMESQQSKHAGQYTLDELFQRLRSERAQARPAIPVERPRLRRGRS
;
A
#
# COMPACT_ATOMS: atom_id res chain seq x y z
N MET A 1 -0.45 -6.87 17.96
CA MET A 1 -0.21 -5.77 16.99
C MET A 1 -0.96 -6.11 15.72
N LYS A 2 -1.49 -5.09 15.03
CA LYS A 2 -2.19 -5.28 13.76
C LYS A 2 -1.14 -5.37 12.65
N THR A 3 -1.23 -6.40 11.82
CA THR A 3 -0.37 -6.58 10.65
C THR A 3 -0.72 -5.57 9.57
N PHE A 4 0.30 -5.04 8.89
CA PHE A 4 0.07 -4.07 7.81
C PHE A 4 -0.59 -4.75 6.60
N SER A 5 -1.28 -3.96 5.81
CA SER A 5 -1.92 -4.37 4.57
C SER A 5 -1.72 -3.31 3.49
N ILE A 6 -1.85 -3.72 2.23
CA ILE A 6 -1.80 -2.79 1.09
C ILE A 6 -2.87 -1.71 1.27
N GLY A 7 -2.48 -0.44 1.16
CA GLY A 7 -3.37 0.70 1.37
C GLY A 7 -3.56 1.09 2.83
N ASP A 8 -2.78 0.55 3.77
CA ASP A 8 -2.71 1.10 5.13
C ASP A 8 -1.85 2.37 5.15
N LEU A 9 -2.32 3.38 5.86
CA LEU A 9 -1.54 4.54 6.25
C LEU A 9 -0.84 4.22 7.57
N ILE A 10 0.49 4.33 7.56
CA ILE A 10 1.35 4.04 8.70
C ILE A 10 2.24 5.24 9.03
N VAL A 11 2.87 5.21 10.19
CA VAL A 11 4.04 6.01 10.53
C VAL A 11 5.26 5.10 10.54
N ASP A 12 6.33 5.51 9.86
CA ASP A 12 7.60 4.75 9.84
C ASP A 12 8.47 4.99 11.09
N ASN A 13 9.63 4.34 11.13
CA ASN A 13 10.57 4.39 12.24
C ASN A 13 11.18 5.79 12.49
N LEU A 14 11.04 6.71 11.53
CA LEU A 14 11.48 8.11 11.60
C LEU A 14 10.33 9.10 11.81
N GLY A 15 9.11 8.62 12.08
CA GLY A 15 7.95 9.47 12.33
C GLY A 15 7.30 10.02 11.05
N ARG A 16 7.59 9.45 9.88
CA ARG A 16 7.04 9.89 8.59
C ARG A 16 5.81 9.08 8.24
N GLU A 17 4.74 9.76 7.81
CA GLU A 17 3.55 9.09 7.31
C GLU A 17 3.78 8.53 5.90
N GLY A 18 3.23 7.35 5.63
CA GLY A 18 3.28 6.74 4.31
C GLY A 18 2.29 5.60 4.11
N ILE A 19 2.01 5.28 2.85
CA ILE A 19 1.07 4.23 2.46
C ILE A 19 1.81 2.95 2.12
N CYS A 20 1.41 1.82 2.72
CA CYS A 20 1.91 0.49 2.36
C CYS A 20 1.46 0.09 0.95
N LEU A 21 2.42 -0.26 0.09
CA LEU A 21 2.18 -0.62 -1.31
C LEU A 21 2.18 -2.14 -1.54
N CYS A 22 3.19 -2.83 -1.00
CA CYS A 22 3.28 -4.30 -0.96
C CYS A 22 4.23 -4.78 0.12
N PRO A 23 4.09 -6.06 0.49
CA PRO A 23 5.16 -6.78 1.16
C PRO A 23 6.44 -6.75 0.30
N GLU A 24 7.58 -6.62 0.96
CA GLU A 24 8.90 -6.62 0.38
C GLU A 24 9.76 -7.68 1.10
N LYS A 25 10.80 -8.18 0.43
CA LYS A 25 11.78 -9.04 1.10
C LYS A 25 12.63 -8.19 2.03
N ARG A 26 13.09 -8.80 3.12
CA ARG A 26 14.09 -8.18 3.99
C ARG A 26 15.29 -7.72 3.14
N PRO A 27 15.70 -6.43 3.24
CA PRO A 27 16.88 -5.94 2.54
C PRO A 27 18.15 -6.70 2.92
N ASN A 28 19.11 -6.71 2.01
CA ASN A 28 20.38 -7.39 2.24
C ASN A 28 21.21 -6.67 3.33
N ARG A 29 22.24 -7.35 3.84
CA ARG A 29 23.09 -6.84 4.92
C ARG A 29 23.80 -5.53 4.57
N GLN A 30 24.19 -5.34 3.30
CA GLN A 30 24.87 -4.12 2.86
C GLN A 30 23.93 -2.92 2.96
N TRP A 31 22.73 -3.03 2.40
CA TRP A 31 21.72 -1.98 2.49
C TRP A 31 21.37 -1.66 3.95
N LEU A 32 21.22 -2.69 4.80
CA LEU A 32 20.95 -2.51 6.23
C LEU A 32 22.10 -1.81 6.98
N ALA A 33 23.35 -2.01 6.55
CA ALA A 33 24.52 -1.35 7.14
C ALA A 33 24.63 0.13 6.75
N GLU A 34 23.99 0.53 5.65
CA GLU A 34 23.92 1.91 5.18
C GLU A 34 22.81 2.72 5.88
N GLN A 35 21.97 2.07 6.70
CA GLN A 35 20.90 2.77 7.43
C GLN A 35 21.42 3.43 8.70
N GLU A 36 21.00 4.69 8.94
CA GLU A 36 21.34 5.43 10.15
C GLU A 36 20.67 4.84 11.40
N ASP A 37 19.48 4.24 11.24
CA ASP A 37 18.73 3.64 12.34
C ASP A 37 19.15 2.18 12.57
N ALA A 38 19.91 1.95 13.64
CA ALA A 38 20.40 0.62 14.02
C ALA A 38 19.27 -0.42 14.23
N ARG A 39 18.05 0.03 14.56
CA ARG A 39 16.89 -0.86 14.73
C ARG A 39 16.52 -1.58 13.43
N MET A 40 16.78 -0.97 12.27
CA MET A 40 16.54 -1.58 10.95
C MET A 40 17.28 -2.91 10.79
N SER A 41 18.51 -3.00 11.30
CA SER A 41 19.31 -4.22 11.25
C SER A 41 18.79 -5.33 12.18
N GLN A 42 18.06 -4.96 13.23
CA GLN A 42 17.54 -5.87 14.26
C GLN A 42 16.10 -6.31 14.01
N ALA A 43 15.38 -5.63 13.10
CA ALA A 43 14.02 -5.95 12.75
C ALA A 43 13.88 -7.42 12.32
N THR A 44 12.81 -8.08 12.77
CA THR A 44 12.53 -9.49 12.49
C THR A 44 11.18 -9.71 11.80
N GLY A 45 10.33 -8.68 11.81
CA GLY A 45 9.01 -8.73 11.20
C GLY A 45 9.01 -8.71 9.66
N PRO A 46 7.82 -8.83 9.05
CA PRO A 46 7.62 -8.58 7.62
C PRO A 46 8.11 -7.20 7.20
N TRP A 47 8.52 -7.07 5.94
CA TRP A 47 8.99 -5.81 5.36
C TRP A 47 8.00 -5.31 4.33
N TRP A 48 7.90 -3.99 4.19
CA TRP A 48 6.91 -3.35 3.35
C TRP A 48 7.54 -2.22 2.54
N ASN A 49 7.20 -2.15 1.25
CA ASN A 49 7.39 -0.92 0.47
C ASN A 49 6.32 0.08 0.89
N VAL A 50 6.75 1.27 1.27
CA VAL A 50 5.91 2.35 1.76
C VAL A 50 6.18 3.59 0.93
N LEU A 51 5.11 4.25 0.48
CA LEU A 51 5.20 5.53 -0.20
C LEU A 51 5.00 6.66 0.83
N PRO A 52 6.07 7.38 1.23
CA PRO A 52 5.96 8.43 2.24
C PRO A 52 5.39 9.72 1.67
N VAL A 53 4.80 10.55 2.55
CA VAL A 53 4.25 11.89 2.23
C VAL A 53 5.31 12.83 1.68
N ALA A 54 6.61 12.53 1.82
CA ALA A 54 7.67 13.23 1.12
C ALA A 54 8.84 12.29 0.79
N GLY A 55 9.37 12.38 -0.45
CA GLY A 55 10.55 11.65 -0.90
C GLY A 55 10.25 10.28 -1.54
N GLY A 56 11.28 9.55 -1.99
CA GLY A 56 11.08 8.27 -2.69
C GLY A 56 10.45 7.18 -1.82
N ALA A 57 9.98 6.10 -2.47
CA ALA A 57 9.51 4.91 -1.76
C ALA A 57 10.58 4.38 -0.80
N VAL A 58 10.17 3.99 0.40
CA VAL A 58 11.04 3.48 1.47
C VAL A 58 10.62 2.08 1.87
N ILE A 59 11.59 1.30 2.34
CA ILE A 59 11.36 -0.05 2.86
C ILE A 59 11.29 0.02 4.38
N VAL A 60 10.17 -0.39 4.96
CA VAL A 60 9.90 -0.29 6.40
C VAL A 60 9.58 -1.68 6.96
N PRO A 61 10.24 -2.12 8.03
CA PRO A 61 9.85 -3.33 8.72
C PRO A 61 8.65 -3.08 9.63
N GLU A 62 7.73 -4.04 9.69
CA GLU A 62 6.44 -3.92 10.37
C GLU A 62 6.59 -3.68 11.88
N ASP A 63 7.63 -4.21 12.50
CA ASP A 63 7.93 -4.05 13.93
C ASP A 63 8.42 -2.64 14.30
N LEU A 64 8.85 -1.83 13.32
CA LEU A 64 9.27 -0.45 13.54
C LEU A 64 8.24 0.59 13.06
N GLY A 65 7.18 0.16 12.37
CA GLY A 65 6.11 1.04 11.96
C GLY A 65 4.91 1.02 12.92
N ALA A 66 4.05 2.02 12.81
CA ALA A 66 2.77 2.08 13.52
C ALA A 66 1.60 2.27 12.54
N PHE A 67 0.61 1.37 12.59
CA PHE A 67 -0.63 1.54 11.84
C PHE A 67 -1.44 2.72 12.37
N LEU A 68 -1.85 3.63 11.48
CA LEU A 68 -2.76 4.72 11.81
C LEU A 68 -4.20 4.37 11.43
N ARG A 69 -4.44 4.19 10.14
CA ARG A 69 -5.77 3.94 9.56
C ARG A 69 -5.64 3.39 8.13
N ARG A 70 -6.77 3.03 7.51
CA ARG A 70 -6.77 2.81 6.05
C ARG A 70 -6.57 4.14 5.34
N ALA A 71 -5.77 4.11 4.27
CA ALA A 71 -5.57 5.28 3.43
C ALA A 71 -6.86 5.61 2.66
N THR A 72 -7.10 6.90 2.50
CA THR A 72 -8.16 7.45 1.65
C THR A 72 -7.57 7.86 0.30
N ILE A 73 -8.45 8.20 -0.63
CA ILE A 73 -8.05 8.79 -1.92
C ILE A 73 -7.34 10.14 -1.70
N ASP A 74 -7.76 10.91 -0.70
CA ASP A 74 -7.14 12.20 -0.39
C ASP A 74 -5.69 12.04 0.07
N ASP A 75 -5.37 10.99 0.85
CA ASP A 75 -3.98 10.70 1.21
C ASP A 75 -3.13 10.43 -0.02
N VAL A 76 -3.67 9.68 -0.99
CA VAL A 76 -2.99 9.38 -2.25
C VAL A 76 -2.75 10.67 -3.05
N PHE A 77 -3.73 11.58 -3.10
CA PHE A 77 -3.54 12.87 -3.79
C PHE A 77 -2.54 13.77 -3.06
N GLN A 78 -2.59 13.85 -1.74
CA GLN A 78 -1.64 14.61 -0.94
C GLN A 78 -0.20 14.10 -1.14
N LEU A 79 -0.04 12.77 -1.22
CA LEU A 79 1.20 12.12 -1.60
C LEU A 79 1.64 12.50 -3.03
N MET A 80 0.72 12.56 -3.98
CA MET A 80 1.06 12.92 -5.36
C MET A 80 1.57 14.36 -5.49
N GLU A 81 0.97 15.29 -4.77
CA GLU A 81 1.34 16.71 -4.80
C GLU A 81 2.74 16.94 -4.21
N SER A 82 3.09 16.22 -3.15
CA SER A 82 4.40 16.36 -2.51
C SER A 82 5.55 15.74 -3.32
N GLN A 83 5.28 14.70 -4.11
CA GLN A 83 6.29 14.02 -4.94
C GLN A 83 6.64 14.76 -6.23
N GLN A 84 5.73 15.59 -6.76
CA GLN A 84 5.96 16.37 -7.98
C GLN A 84 7.13 17.37 -7.88
N SER A 85 7.60 17.65 -6.66
CA SER A 85 8.72 18.57 -6.43
C SER A 85 10.11 17.93 -6.60
N LYS A 86 10.23 16.59 -6.71
CA LYS A 86 11.54 15.90 -6.80
C LYS A 86 11.47 14.60 -7.62
N HIS A 87 11.50 14.67 -8.96
CA HIS A 87 11.95 13.68 -9.98
C HIS A 87 11.92 12.14 -9.73
N ALA A 88 11.21 11.58 -8.76
CA ALA A 88 11.20 10.16 -8.45
C ALA A 88 9.79 9.70 -8.10
N GLY A 89 9.08 9.04 -9.02
CA GLY A 89 7.76 8.48 -8.66
C GLY A 89 6.85 7.99 -9.78
N GLN A 90 7.23 8.10 -11.06
CA GLN A 90 6.34 7.68 -12.16
C GLN A 90 6.01 6.18 -12.14
N TYR A 91 6.92 5.30 -11.68
CA TYR A 91 6.69 3.85 -11.68
C TYR A 91 5.72 3.36 -10.59
N THR A 92 5.64 4.05 -9.46
CA THR A 92 4.85 3.61 -8.28
C THR A 92 3.35 3.89 -8.39
N LEU A 93 2.94 4.86 -9.23
CA LEU A 93 1.54 5.27 -9.34
C LEU A 93 0.70 4.32 -10.18
N ASP A 94 1.23 3.87 -11.32
CA ASP A 94 0.54 2.88 -12.16
C ASP A 94 0.33 1.57 -11.39
N GLU A 95 1.32 1.14 -10.60
CA GLU A 95 1.21 -0.05 -9.77
C GLU A 95 0.17 0.10 -8.65
N LEU A 96 0.12 1.26 -7.98
CA LEU A 96 -0.86 1.55 -6.93
C LEU A 96 -2.29 1.56 -7.49
N PHE A 97 -2.51 2.26 -8.61
CA PHE A 97 -3.83 2.33 -9.24
C PHE A 97 -4.28 0.98 -9.82
N GLN A 98 -3.37 0.18 -10.38
CA GLN A 98 -3.70 -1.17 -10.83
C GLN A 98 -4.11 -2.06 -9.66
N ARG A 99 -3.38 -2.04 -8.54
CA ARG A 99 -3.71 -2.86 -7.37
C ARG A 99 -5.03 -2.47 -6.69
N LEU A 100 -5.27 -1.18 -6.48
CA LEU A 100 -6.54 -0.71 -5.91
C LEU A 100 -7.74 -1.07 -6.81
N ARG A 101 -7.56 -1.07 -8.15
CA ARG A 101 -8.58 -1.52 -9.09
C ARG A 101 -8.81 -3.04 -9.03
N SER A 102 -7.75 -3.84 -8.88
CA SER A 102 -7.85 -5.29 -8.76
C SER A 102 -8.56 -5.75 -7.49
N GLU A 103 -8.31 -5.11 -6.34
CA GLU A 103 -9.01 -5.44 -5.09
C GLU A 103 -10.50 -5.05 -5.15
N ARG A 104 -10.83 -3.91 -5.78
CA ARG A 104 -12.23 -3.47 -5.98
C ARG A 104 -13.02 -4.40 -6.92
N ALA A 105 -12.33 -5.07 -7.85
CA ALA A 105 -12.93 -6.09 -8.71
C ALA A 105 -13.25 -7.40 -7.97
N GLN A 106 -12.48 -7.74 -6.93
CA GLN A 106 -12.70 -8.93 -6.09
C GLN A 106 -13.74 -8.69 -4.98
N ALA A 107 -13.93 -7.44 -4.55
CA ALA A 107 -14.90 -7.07 -3.51
C ALA A 107 -16.36 -6.95 -3.99
N ARG A 108 -16.66 -7.21 -5.28
CA ARG A 108 -18.05 -7.33 -5.75
C ARG A 108 -18.56 -8.75 -5.48
N PRO A 109 -19.50 -8.97 -4.55
CA PRO A 109 -20.24 -10.23 -4.56
C PRO A 109 -20.95 -10.35 -5.92
N ALA A 110 -20.84 -11.52 -6.55
CA ALA A 110 -21.63 -11.86 -7.70
C ALA A 110 -23.10 -11.81 -7.29
N ILE A 111 -23.79 -10.71 -7.58
CA ILE A 111 -25.25 -10.68 -7.53
C ILE A 111 -25.70 -11.69 -8.59
N PRO A 112 -26.36 -12.79 -8.23
CA PRO A 112 -26.91 -13.69 -9.23
C PRO A 112 -27.99 -12.90 -9.96
N VAL A 113 -27.74 -12.58 -11.23
CA VAL A 113 -28.76 -12.01 -12.11
C VAL A 113 -29.76 -13.14 -12.35
N GLU A 114 -30.84 -13.17 -11.56
CA GLU A 114 -32.02 -13.98 -11.90
C GLU A 114 -32.51 -13.51 -13.27
N ARG A 115 -32.26 -14.34 -14.28
CA ARG A 115 -32.81 -14.12 -15.62
C ARG A 115 -34.34 -14.22 -15.52
N PRO A 116 -35.10 -13.19 -15.93
CA PRO A 116 -36.56 -13.28 -15.92
C PRO A 116 -36.99 -14.42 -16.86
N ARG A 117 -37.68 -15.43 -16.29
CA ARG A 117 -38.31 -16.50 -17.07
C ARG A 117 -39.42 -15.89 -17.91
N LEU A 118 -39.17 -15.72 -19.21
CA LEU A 118 -40.20 -15.41 -20.20
C LEU A 118 -41.30 -16.48 -20.12
N ARG A 119 -42.47 -16.10 -19.59
CA ARG A 119 -43.70 -16.89 -19.71
C ARG A 119 -44.03 -17.00 -21.20
N ARG A 120 -43.82 -18.19 -21.78
CA ARG A 120 -44.43 -18.54 -23.06
C ARG A 120 -45.94 -18.64 -22.84
N GLY A 121 -46.69 -17.63 -23.31
CA GLY A 121 -48.12 -17.76 -23.51
C GLY A 121 -48.37 -18.89 -24.51
N ARG A 122 -49.16 -19.88 -24.10
CA ARG A 122 -49.81 -20.80 -25.04
C ARG A 122 -51.07 -20.10 -25.56
N SER A 123 -51.18 -20.06 -26.88
CA SER A 123 -52.41 -19.85 -27.64
C SER A 123 -53.49 -20.87 -27.26
#